data_AF-A0A5J4S243-F1
#
_entry.id   AF-A0A5J4S243-F1
#
_cell.length_a   1.000
_cell.length_b   1.000
_cell.length_c   1.000
_cell.angle_alpha   90.00
_cell.angle_beta   90.00
_cell.angle_gamma   90.00
#
_symmetry.space_group_name_H-M   'P 1'
#
loop_
_entity.id
_entity.type
_entity.pdbx_description
1 polymer ?
#
loop_
_entity_poly.entity_id
_entity_poly.type
_entity_poly.pdbx_seq_one_letter_code
_entity_poly.pdbx_strand_id
1 'polypeptide(L)'
;MMHSNNVCRVRLGDYIKPFKMKCGDSSAIVSGVDINKQFISTRANLDNVDVSKYYLVPPQYFACNLMHIGRDERLPIALNKSSENLIVTSAYFVFSIRENKKKELLEEYLYGFFNSSEIDRLVWFYTDSSIRGNLKESRFLDIEIPLPSIDKQREMVAVWTSLREMKEENERIAEPLESLCRSYLQDLKYKYPLIPIGSYIEPCDERNSNLMYSVDNVRGISINKSIIDTKADMNGVSLTPYKLFKSNQFCFVTVTSRNGEKITIAINDSKSTYMVSSSYCVFKV
;
A
#
# COMPACT_ATOMS: atom_id res chain seq x y z
N MET A 1 -22.02 1.23 -27.20
CA MET A 1 -22.96 2.05 -26.41
C MET A 1 -22.43 2.12 -24.99
N MET A 2 -21.74 3.20 -24.62
CA MET A 2 -21.36 3.45 -23.23
C MET A 2 -22.64 3.84 -22.49
N HIS A 3 -23.13 2.98 -21.59
CA HIS A 3 -24.14 3.39 -20.63
C HIS A 3 -23.52 4.49 -19.77
N SER A 4 -23.93 5.74 -20.01
CA SER A 4 -23.77 6.82 -19.05
C SER A 4 -24.60 6.45 -17.82
N ASN A 5 -24.01 5.68 -16.91
CA ASN A 5 -24.54 5.53 -15.57
C ASN A 5 -24.54 6.94 -14.96
N ASN A 6 -25.72 7.55 -14.85
CA ASN A 6 -25.90 8.72 -13.99
C ASN A 6 -25.59 8.28 -12.56
N VAL A 7 -24.33 8.40 -12.16
CA VAL A 7 -23.89 8.15 -10.79
C VAL A 7 -24.54 9.23 -9.94
N CYS A 8 -25.54 8.86 -9.14
CA CYS A 8 -26.12 9.75 -8.14
C CYS A 8 -24.98 10.20 -7.22
N ARG A 9 -24.72 11.50 -7.18
CA ARG A 9 -23.74 12.12 -6.28
C ARG A 9 -24.47 12.98 -5.27
N VAL A 10 -23.98 12.95 -4.04
CA VAL A 10 -24.56 13.71 -2.94
C VAL A 10 -23.45 14.41 -2.16
N ARG A 11 -23.75 15.56 -1.57
CA ARG A 11 -22.81 16.29 -0.72
C ARG A 11 -22.67 15.61 0.64
N LEU A 12 -21.44 15.38 1.08
CA LEU A 12 -21.13 14.68 2.33
C LEU A 12 -21.81 15.33 3.54
N GLY A 13 -21.76 16.67 3.63
CA GLY A 13 -22.34 17.44 4.74
C GLY A 13 -23.85 17.27 4.91
N ASP A 14 -24.56 16.85 3.87
CA ASP A 14 -26.00 16.56 3.94
C ASP A 14 -26.28 15.20 4.60
N TYR A 15 -25.29 14.31 4.64
CA TYR A 15 -25.40 12.94 5.16
C TYR A 15 -24.77 12.75 6.54
N ILE A 16 -23.75 13.53 6.87
CA ILE A 16 -23.04 13.42 8.15
C ILE A 16 -23.36 14.58 9.09
N LYS A 17 -23.12 14.37 10.38
CA LYS A 17 -23.19 15.41 11.41
C LYS A 17 -21.93 15.38 12.29
N PRO A 18 -21.38 16.54 12.66
CA PRO A 18 -20.30 16.58 13.64
C PRO A 18 -20.76 16.06 15.00
N PHE A 19 -19.86 15.44 15.74
CA PHE A 19 -20.07 14.94 17.08
C PHE A 19 -18.94 15.43 17.99
N LYS A 20 -19.28 16.24 19.00
CA LYS A 20 -18.30 16.81 19.92
C LYS A 20 -18.73 16.50 21.36
N MET A 21 -18.28 15.36 21.87
CA MET A 21 -18.52 14.94 23.25
C MET A 21 -17.18 14.64 23.90
N LYS A 22 -16.91 15.29 25.05
CA LYS A 22 -15.68 15.05 25.81
C LYS A 22 -15.77 13.72 26.55
N CYS A 23 -14.66 13.00 26.72
CA CYS A 23 -14.65 11.74 27.46
C CYS A 23 -14.86 11.93 28.96
N GLY A 24 -14.42 13.05 29.52
CA GLY A 24 -14.56 13.33 30.96
C GLY A 24 -13.69 12.46 31.86
N ASP A 25 -12.84 11.59 31.29
CA ASP A 25 -11.97 10.67 32.01
C ASP A 25 -10.50 11.05 31.78
N SER A 26 -9.81 11.43 32.85
CA SER A 26 -8.40 11.83 32.83
C SER A 26 -7.42 10.65 32.73
N SER A 27 -7.90 9.41 32.83
CA SER A 27 -7.13 8.18 32.65
C SER A 27 -7.41 7.48 31.33
N ALA A 28 -8.21 8.10 30.45
CA ALA A 28 -8.59 7.54 29.17
C ALA A 28 -7.39 7.23 28.28
N ILE A 29 -7.42 6.06 27.64
CA ILE A 29 -6.42 5.68 26.64
C ILE A 29 -6.72 6.42 25.34
N VAL A 30 -5.79 7.28 24.93
CA VAL A 30 -5.95 8.11 23.74
C VAL A 30 -5.43 7.41 22.49
N SER A 31 -6.24 7.45 21.45
CA SER A 31 -5.93 6.98 20.10
C SER A 31 -5.57 8.14 19.17
N GLY A 32 -4.71 7.86 18.21
CA GLY A 32 -4.53 8.65 17.00
C GLY A 32 -5.14 7.94 15.78
N VAL A 33 -5.17 8.63 14.65
CA VAL A 33 -5.45 8.04 13.33
C VAL A 33 -4.22 8.19 12.46
N ASP A 34 -3.79 7.10 11.85
CA ASP A 34 -2.60 7.09 11.01
C ASP A 34 -2.92 7.28 9.51
N ILE A 35 -1.87 7.33 8.69
CA ILE A 35 -1.99 7.48 7.23
C ILE A 35 -2.60 6.25 6.53
N ASN A 36 -2.69 5.12 7.23
CA ASN A 36 -3.36 3.90 6.75
C ASN A 36 -4.83 3.87 7.15
N LYS A 37 -5.36 4.98 7.70
CA LYS A 37 -6.78 5.17 7.97
C LYS A 37 -7.29 4.24 9.06
N GLN A 38 -6.43 3.94 10.04
CA GLN A 38 -6.71 3.08 11.19
C GLN A 38 -6.52 3.84 12.50
N PHE A 39 -7.24 3.42 13.53
CA PHE A 39 -6.95 3.86 14.90
C PHE A 39 -5.67 3.18 15.38
N ILE A 40 -4.80 3.96 16.00
CA ILE A 40 -3.57 3.50 16.63
C ILE A 40 -3.47 4.06 18.03
N SER A 41 -2.70 3.41 18.91
CA SER A 41 -2.31 4.03 20.18
C SER A 41 -1.58 5.34 19.91
N THR A 42 -1.90 6.37 20.68
CA THR A 42 -1.21 7.66 20.54
C THR A 42 0.30 7.50 20.70
N ARG A 43 1.07 8.21 19.88
CA ARG A 43 2.53 8.33 20.01
C ARG A 43 2.94 9.62 20.72
N ALA A 44 1.98 10.50 21.02
CA ALA A 44 2.26 11.74 21.72
C ALA A 44 2.56 11.45 23.20
N ASN A 45 3.52 12.19 23.78
CA ASN A 45 3.67 12.22 25.22
C ASN A 45 2.47 12.97 25.82
N LEU A 46 1.71 12.30 26.68
CA LEU A 46 0.54 12.83 27.38
C LEU A 46 0.80 13.14 28.86
N ASP A 47 2.07 13.13 29.29
CA ASP A 47 2.47 13.53 30.64
C ASP A 47 1.96 14.94 30.93
N ASN A 48 1.21 15.08 32.03
CA ASN A 48 0.58 16.34 32.46
C ASN A 48 -0.46 16.91 31.48
N VAL A 49 -0.97 16.11 30.54
CA VAL A 49 -2.05 16.51 29.65
C VAL A 49 -3.38 16.08 30.23
N ASP A 50 -4.31 17.03 30.38
CA ASP A 50 -5.68 16.74 30.80
C ASP A 50 -6.49 16.13 29.64
N VAL A 51 -6.46 14.80 29.54
CA VAL A 51 -7.14 14.03 28.50
C VAL A 51 -8.66 13.99 28.69
N SER A 52 -9.21 14.39 29.84
CA SER A 52 -10.68 14.43 30.05
C SER A 52 -11.40 15.35 29.05
N LYS A 53 -10.67 16.30 28.46
CA LYS A 53 -11.15 17.26 27.46
C LYS A 53 -11.17 16.70 26.03
N TYR A 54 -10.60 15.51 25.82
CA TYR A 54 -10.52 14.88 24.51
C TYR A 54 -11.86 14.29 24.11
N TYR A 55 -12.03 14.04 22.81
CA TYR A 55 -13.32 13.67 22.25
C TYR A 55 -13.51 12.16 22.20
N LEU A 56 -14.73 11.73 22.51
CA LEU A 56 -15.19 10.37 22.31
C LEU A 56 -15.46 10.11 20.83
N VAL A 57 -15.10 8.91 20.40
CA VAL A 57 -15.46 8.33 19.12
C VAL A 57 -16.23 7.04 19.41
N PRO A 58 -17.57 7.09 19.48
CA PRO A 58 -18.37 5.90 19.71
C PRO A 58 -18.24 4.85 18.59
N PRO A 59 -18.69 3.60 18.82
CA PRO A 59 -18.84 2.62 17.75
C PRO A 59 -19.62 3.19 16.57
N GLN A 60 -19.15 2.92 15.35
CA GLN A 60 -19.68 3.43 14.08
C GLN A 60 -19.52 4.94 13.84
N TYR A 61 -18.68 5.63 14.63
CA TYR A 61 -18.31 7.02 14.38
C TYR A 61 -16.94 7.11 13.71
N PHE A 62 -16.72 8.22 13.02
CA PHE A 62 -15.48 8.54 12.36
C PHE A 62 -14.69 9.56 13.16
N ALA A 63 -13.37 9.45 13.11
CA ALA A 63 -12.47 10.52 13.48
C ALA A 63 -11.52 10.81 12.33
N CYS A 64 -11.36 12.08 11.95
CA CYS A 64 -10.37 12.49 10.97
C CYS A 64 -9.54 13.68 11.41
N ASN A 65 -8.26 13.67 11.02
CA ASN A 65 -7.37 14.80 11.19
C ASN A 65 -7.38 15.65 9.92
N LEU A 66 -7.94 16.86 10.02
CA LEU A 66 -8.00 17.79 8.89
C LEU A 66 -6.73 18.64 8.74
N MET A 67 -5.71 18.40 9.56
CA MET A 67 -4.41 19.09 9.49
C MET A 67 -3.37 18.25 8.74
N HIS A 68 -2.36 18.92 8.18
CA HIS A 68 -1.18 18.30 7.55
C HIS A 68 -1.44 17.41 6.30
N ILE A 69 -2.67 17.36 5.81
CA ILE A 69 -3.03 16.63 4.58
C ILE A 69 -2.18 17.07 3.38
N GLY A 70 -1.87 18.36 3.27
CA GLY A 70 -1.00 18.90 2.22
C GLY A 70 0.41 18.32 2.21
N ARG A 71 0.94 17.98 3.40
CA ARG A 71 2.27 17.35 3.58
C ARG A 71 2.21 15.85 3.34
N ASP A 72 1.16 15.20 3.84
CA ASP A 72 1.03 13.74 3.85
C ASP A 72 0.41 13.18 2.56
N GLU A 73 -0.15 14.06 1.72
CA GLU A 73 -0.88 13.76 0.47
C GLU A 73 -2.03 12.75 0.68
N ARG A 74 -2.50 12.64 1.93
CA ARG A 74 -3.51 11.67 2.38
C ARG A 74 -4.35 12.26 3.49
N LEU A 75 -5.63 11.85 3.54
CA LEU A 75 -6.53 12.14 4.66
C LEU A 75 -6.42 11.05 5.73
N PRO A 76 -5.93 11.36 6.94
CA PRO A 76 -6.04 10.46 8.09
C PRO A 76 -7.48 10.46 8.59
N ILE A 77 -8.20 9.37 8.33
CA ILE A 77 -9.60 9.18 8.74
C ILE A 77 -9.84 7.71 9.08
N ALA A 78 -10.46 7.42 10.22
CA ALA A 78 -10.77 6.06 10.64
C ALA A 78 -12.23 5.93 11.09
N LEU A 79 -12.81 4.75 10.86
CA LEU A 79 -14.10 4.32 11.37
C LEU A 79 -13.88 3.46 12.62
N ASN A 80 -14.55 3.79 13.73
CA ASN A 80 -14.49 2.96 14.93
C ASN A 80 -15.38 1.71 14.72
N LYS A 81 -14.75 0.59 14.39
CA LYS A 81 -15.41 -0.70 14.20
C LYS A 81 -15.48 -1.56 15.47
N SER A 82 -14.94 -1.07 16.59
CA SER A 82 -14.95 -1.80 17.86
C SER A 82 -16.28 -1.62 18.60
N SER A 83 -16.50 -2.42 19.65
CA SER A 83 -17.64 -2.25 20.57
C SER A 83 -17.45 -1.11 21.58
N GLU A 84 -16.22 -0.59 21.69
CA GLU A 84 -15.84 0.36 22.73
C GLU A 84 -15.74 1.79 22.20
N ASN A 85 -15.90 2.75 23.12
CA ASN A 85 -15.59 4.15 22.79
C ASN A 85 -14.08 4.34 22.70
N LEU A 86 -13.62 4.96 21.61
CA LEU A 86 -12.24 5.42 21.48
C LEU A 86 -12.15 6.90 21.87
N ILE A 87 -10.95 7.38 22.18
CA ILE A 87 -10.70 8.77 22.58
C ILE A 87 -9.67 9.36 21.63
N VAL A 88 -9.95 10.53 21.06
CA VAL A 88 -9.02 11.27 20.20
C VAL A 88 -8.86 12.69 20.71
N THR A 89 -7.72 13.32 20.41
CA THR A 89 -7.50 14.71 20.83
C THR A 89 -8.58 15.64 20.28
N SER A 90 -8.82 16.77 20.95
CA SER A 90 -9.84 17.74 20.55
C SER A 90 -9.60 18.40 19.18
N ALA A 91 -8.45 18.15 18.54
CA ALA A 91 -8.13 18.62 17.20
C ALA A 91 -8.80 17.78 16.10
N TYR A 92 -9.29 16.58 16.41
CA TYR A 92 -9.97 15.72 15.44
C TYR A 92 -11.36 16.24 15.12
N PHE A 93 -11.73 16.13 13.84
CA PHE A 93 -13.12 16.24 13.43
C PHE A 93 -13.78 14.87 13.58
N VAL A 94 -14.65 14.75 14.59
CA VAL A 94 -15.40 13.53 14.87
C VAL A 94 -16.82 13.69 14.32
N PHE A 95 -17.34 12.66 13.65
CA PHE A 95 -18.66 12.73 13.01
C PHE A 95 -19.33 11.35 12.91
N SER A 96 -20.63 11.36 12.64
CA SER A 96 -21.41 10.16 12.30
C SER A 96 -22.39 10.44 11.17
N ILE A 97 -22.90 9.38 10.55
CA ILE A 97 -24.02 9.47 9.63
C ILE A 97 -25.25 9.94 10.40
N ARG A 98 -26.01 10.88 9.82
CA ARG A 98 -27.26 11.37 10.39
C ARG A 98 -28.26 10.22 10.49
N GLU A 99 -29.03 10.19 11.58
CA GLU A 99 -29.94 9.08 11.85
C GLU A 99 -30.96 8.84 10.73
N ASN A 100 -31.49 9.93 10.15
CA ASN A 100 -32.42 9.88 9.02
C ASN A 100 -31.77 9.43 7.69
N LYS A 101 -30.44 9.29 7.64
CA LYS A 101 -29.67 8.90 6.45
C LYS A 101 -29.04 7.51 6.53
N LYS A 102 -29.10 6.84 7.68
CA LYS A 102 -28.56 5.47 7.86
C LYS A 102 -29.23 4.40 6.99
N LYS A 103 -30.43 4.66 6.46
CA LYS A 103 -31.08 3.76 5.49
C LYS A 103 -30.55 3.94 4.06
N GLU A 104 -29.85 5.04 3.79
CA GLU A 104 -29.37 5.44 2.47
C GLU A 104 -27.85 5.26 2.33
N LEU A 105 -27.09 5.37 3.43
CA LEU A 105 -25.63 5.33 3.44
C LEU A 105 -25.11 4.44 4.58
N LEU A 106 -24.22 3.50 4.24
CA LEU A 106 -23.52 2.66 5.22
C LEU A 106 -22.20 3.29 5.67
N GLU A 107 -21.88 3.13 6.95
CA GLU A 107 -20.61 3.54 7.54
C GLU A 107 -19.42 2.86 6.85
N GLU A 108 -19.48 1.55 6.61
CA GLU A 108 -18.40 0.80 5.97
C GLU A 108 -18.20 1.20 4.51
N TYR A 109 -19.29 1.54 3.79
CA TYR A 109 -19.19 2.03 2.43
C TYR A 109 -18.52 3.40 2.40
N LEU A 110 -18.94 4.32 3.28
CA LEU A 110 -18.32 5.63 3.40
C LEU A 110 -16.83 5.51 3.79
N TYR A 111 -16.50 4.60 4.70
CA TYR A 111 -15.11 4.30 5.05
C TYR A 111 -14.33 3.74 3.86
N GLY A 112 -14.93 2.84 3.07
CA GLY A 112 -14.34 2.32 1.83
C GLY A 112 -14.09 3.43 0.79
N PHE A 113 -15.03 4.35 0.61
CA PHE A 113 -14.86 5.55 -0.22
C PHE A 113 -13.66 6.38 0.25
N PHE A 114 -13.54 6.61 1.55
CA PHE A 114 -12.40 7.32 2.12
C PHE A 114 -11.08 6.57 1.97
N ASN A 115 -11.06 5.26 1.75
CA ASN A 115 -9.84 4.49 1.50
C ASN A 115 -9.37 4.52 0.03
N SER A 116 -10.09 5.22 -0.86
CA SER A 116 -9.69 5.36 -2.26
C SER A 116 -8.50 6.32 -2.45
N SER A 117 -7.73 6.15 -3.51
CA SER A 117 -6.64 7.08 -3.85
C SER A 117 -7.17 8.40 -4.46
N GLU A 118 -8.37 8.34 -5.01
CA GLU A 118 -9.07 9.41 -5.68
C GLU A 118 -9.46 10.50 -4.68
N ILE A 119 -9.98 10.10 -3.52
CA ILE A 119 -10.35 11.04 -2.47
C ILE A 119 -9.13 11.68 -1.81
N ASP A 120 -8.02 10.94 -1.64
CA ASP A 120 -6.77 11.50 -1.14
C ASP A 120 -6.21 12.56 -2.09
N ARG A 121 -6.23 12.31 -3.40
CA ARG A 121 -5.85 13.31 -4.40
C ARG A 121 -6.76 14.54 -4.37
N LEU A 122 -8.08 14.34 -4.22
CA LEU A 122 -9.04 15.44 -4.15
C LEU A 122 -8.82 16.31 -2.91
N VAL A 123 -8.71 15.69 -1.73
CA VAL A 123 -8.53 16.45 -0.48
C VAL A 123 -7.16 17.13 -0.41
N TRP A 124 -6.12 16.52 -0.99
CA TRP A 124 -4.81 17.14 -1.15
C TRP A 124 -4.90 18.42 -1.97
N PHE A 125 -5.60 18.38 -3.11
CA PHE A 125 -5.88 19.55 -3.93
C PHE A 125 -6.64 20.65 -3.16
N TYR A 126 -7.53 20.28 -2.24
CA TYR A 126 -8.28 21.23 -1.39
C TYR A 126 -7.47 21.86 -0.25
N THR A 127 -6.19 21.51 -0.09
CA THR A 127 -5.32 22.10 0.95
C THR A 127 -4.60 23.39 0.50
N ASP A 128 -4.89 23.88 -0.71
CA ASP A 128 -4.36 25.11 -1.32
C ASP A 128 -4.55 26.38 -0.48
N SER A 129 -5.52 26.37 0.42
CA SER A 129 -5.92 27.53 1.23
C SER A 129 -5.20 27.65 2.59
N SER A 130 -4.18 26.82 2.84
CA SER A 130 -3.41 26.84 4.09
C SER A 130 -1.91 26.63 3.86
N ILE A 131 -1.08 27.53 4.39
CA ILE A 131 0.39 27.37 4.46
C ILE A 131 0.84 26.09 5.19
N ARG A 132 -0.03 25.47 6.00
CA ARG A 132 0.25 24.23 6.73
C ARG A 132 -0.37 22.99 6.07
N GLY A 133 -1.01 23.16 4.91
CA GLY A 133 -1.68 22.06 4.21
C GLY A 133 -2.90 21.52 4.95
N ASN A 134 -3.64 22.38 5.66
CA ASN A 134 -4.86 21.98 6.34
C ASN A 134 -6.07 22.02 5.40
N LEU A 135 -6.99 21.06 5.55
CA LEU A 135 -8.29 21.06 4.89
C LEU A 135 -9.32 21.80 5.77
N LYS A 136 -10.03 22.78 5.20
CA LYS A 136 -11.12 23.46 5.90
C LYS A 136 -12.30 22.51 6.08
N GLU A 137 -12.92 22.53 7.26
CA GLU A 137 -14.11 21.70 7.56
C GLU A 137 -15.23 21.92 6.53
N SER A 138 -15.50 23.16 6.12
CA SER A 138 -16.50 23.45 5.07
C SER A 138 -16.20 22.76 3.75
N ARG A 139 -14.93 22.75 3.31
CA ARG A 139 -14.49 22.04 2.09
C ARG A 139 -14.62 20.53 2.24
N PHE A 140 -14.34 19.99 3.42
CA PHE A 140 -14.57 18.57 3.71
C PHE A 140 -16.05 18.21 3.59
N LEU A 141 -16.94 19.03 4.15
CA LEU A 141 -18.40 18.84 4.05
C LEU A 141 -18.93 19.02 2.62
N ASP A 142 -18.23 19.77 1.76
CA ASP A 142 -18.57 19.98 0.34
C ASP A 142 -18.20 18.81 -0.59
N ILE A 143 -17.47 17.82 -0.09
CA ILE A 143 -17.08 16.65 -0.88
C ILE A 143 -18.33 15.93 -1.39
N GLU A 144 -18.39 15.69 -2.70
CA GLU A 144 -19.42 14.83 -3.29
C GLU A 144 -19.04 13.36 -3.19
N ILE A 145 -19.96 12.54 -2.70
CA ILE A 145 -19.82 11.08 -2.64
C ILE A 145 -20.75 10.43 -3.67
N PRO A 146 -20.30 9.40 -4.41
CA PRO A 146 -21.20 8.56 -5.19
C PRO A 146 -22.07 7.76 -4.23
N LEU A 147 -23.39 7.77 -4.46
CA LEU A 147 -24.37 7.11 -3.59
C LEU A 147 -25.19 6.09 -4.39
N PRO A 148 -24.69 4.85 -4.58
CA PRO A 148 -25.47 3.78 -5.14
C PRO A 148 -26.53 3.28 -4.14
N SER A 149 -27.43 2.40 -4.58
CA SER A 149 -28.44 1.80 -3.68
C SER A 149 -27.78 1.08 -2.50
N ILE A 150 -28.50 1.00 -1.37
CA ILE A 150 -28.00 0.38 -0.14
C ILE A 150 -27.53 -1.06 -0.36
N ASP A 151 -28.21 -1.82 -1.23
CA ASP A 151 -27.84 -3.20 -1.54
C ASP A 151 -26.53 -3.28 -2.34
N LYS A 152 -26.30 -2.32 -3.24
CA LYS A 152 -25.03 -2.26 -3.96
C LYS A 152 -23.87 -1.84 -3.05
N GLN A 153 -24.13 -0.95 -2.10
CA GLN A 153 -23.15 -0.60 -1.05
C GLN A 153 -22.76 -1.85 -0.24
N ARG A 154 -23.73 -2.67 0.18
CA ARG A 154 -23.47 -3.93 0.90
C ARG A 154 -22.62 -4.90 0.10
N GLU A 155 -22.92 -5.09 -1.18
CA GLU A 155 -22.14 -5.94 -2.09
C GLU A 155 -20.69 -5.47 -2.17
N MET A 156 -20.47 -4.15 -2.35
CA MET A 156 -19.13 -3.57 -2.42
C MET A 156 -18.35 -3.74 -1.10
N VAL A 157 -19.02 -3.48 0.03
CA VAL A 157 -18.43 -3.65 1.37
C VAL A 157 -18.04 -5.11 1.61
N ALA A 158 -18.90 -6.06 1.23
CA ALA A 158 -18.62 -7.49 1.39
C ALA A 158 -17.36 -7.90 0.61
N VAL A 159 -17.30 -7.57 -0.68
CA VAL A 159 -16.14 -7.89 -1.53
C VAL A 159 -14.86 -7.26 -0.98
N TRP A 160 -14.92 -5.98 -0.63
CA TRP A 160 -13.75 -5.26 -0.09
C TRP A 160 -13.25 -5.85 1.23
N THR A 161 -14.17 -6.19 2.12
CA THR A 161 -13.84 -6.77 3.43
C THR A 161 -13.20 -8.15 3.25
N SER A 162 -13.79 -9.02 2.42
CA SER A 162 -13.23 -10.34 2.14
C SER A 162 -11.82 -10.27 1.53
N LEU A 163 -11.58 -9.37 0.59
CA LEU A 163 -10.25 -9.19 -0.01
C LEU A 163 -9.22 -8.71 1.00
N ARG A 164 -9.62 -7.82 1.92
CA ARG A 164 -8.74 -7.33 2.99
C ARG A 164 -8.37 -8.45 3.96
N GLU A 165 -9.35 -9.21 4.44
CA GLU A 165 -9.13 -10.34 5.34
C GLU A 165 -8.22 -11.41 4.70
N MET A 166 -8.45 -11.73 3.43
CA MET A 166 -7.57 -12.65 2.69
C MET A 166 -6.13 -12.15 2.61
N LYS A 167 -5.93 -10.85 2.40
CA LYS A 167 -4.60 -10.25 2.37
C LYS A 167 -3.92 -10.37 3.73
N GLU A 168 -4.60 -9.94 4.79
CA GLU A 168 -4.07 -9.97 6.17
C GLU A 168 -3.72 -11.40 6.61
N GLU A 169 -4.56 -12.38 6.28
CA GLU A 169 -4.29 -13.79 6.55
C GLU A 169 -3.05 -14.30 5.80
N ASN A 170 -2.94 -13.98 4.51
CA ASN A 170 -1.78 -14.37 3.70
C ASN A 170 -0.48 -13.76 4.23
N GLU A 171 -0.51 -12.49 4.64
CA GLU A 171 0.65 -11.81 5.25
C GLU A 171 1.02 -12.48 6.59
N ARG A 172 0.02 -12.83 7.42
CA ARG A 172 0.24 -13.54 8.69
C ARG A 172 0.86 -14.92 8.52
N ILE A 173 0.52 -15.65 7.45
CA ILE A 173 1.11 -16.97 7.16
C ILE A 173 2.51 -16.84 6.57
N ALA A 174 2.75 -15.82 5.75
CA ALA A 174 4.02 -15.63 5.05
C ALA A 174 5.20 -15.39 6.00
N GLU A 175 5.01 -14.58 7.04
CA GLU A 175 6.10 -14.20 7.96
C GLU A 175 6.67 -15.41 8.76
N PRO A 176 5.86 -16.25 9.43
CA PRO A 176 6.36 -17.46 10.09
C PRO A 176 7.05 -18.43 9.13
N LEU A 177 6.53 -18.58 7.91
CA LEU A 177 7.13 -19.46 6.90
C LEU A 177 8.52 -18.94 6.48
N GLU A 178 8.65 -17.63 6.25
CA GLU A 178 9.95 -17.03 5.94
C GLU A 178 10.94 -17.22 7.09
N SER A 179 10.49 -17.02 8.33
CA SER A 179 11.30 -17.23 9.53
C SER A 179 11.80 -18.68 9.64
N LEU A 180 10.92 -19.66 9.41
CA LEU A 180 11.28 -21.07 9.42
C LEU A 180 12.32 -21.40 8.35
N CYS A 181 12.14 -20.92 7.12
CA CYS A 181 13.11 -21.10 6.03
C CYS A 181 14.49 -20.50 6.39
N ARG A 182 14.52 -19.30 6.98
CA ARG A 182 15.76 -18.66 7.42
C ARG A 182 16.46 -19.45 8.51
N SER A 183 15.71 -19.93 9.50
CA SER A 183 16.25 -20.78 10.57
C SER A 183 16.85 -22.06 9.99
N TYR A 184 16.12 -22.73 9.09
CA TYR A 184 16.60 -23.94 8.45
C TYR A 184 17.90 -23.71 7.66
N LEU A 185 17.98 -22.64 6.86
CA LEU A 185 19.22 -22.30 6.13
C LEU A 185 20.38 -22.00 7.09
N GLN A 186 20.12 -21.34 8.21
CA GLN A 186 21.12 -21.09 9.24
C GLN A 186 21.63 -22.40 9.87
N ASP A 187 20.73 -23.34 10.16
CA ASP A 187 21.11 -24.66 10.68
C ASP A 187 21.96 -25.43 9.67
N LEU A 188 21.60 -25.40 8.39
CA LEU A 188 22.40 -26.02 7.32
C LEU A 188 23.83 -25.46 7.27
N LYS A 189 24.00 -24.15 7.48
CA LYS A 189 25.31 -23.49 7.47
C LYS A 189 26.24 -24.01 8.57
N TYR A 190 25.71 -24.39 9.74
CA TYR A 190 26.51 -24.95 10.83
C TYR A 190 26.65 -26.46 10.74
N LYS A 191 25.66 -27.15 10.14
CA LYS A 191 25.63 -28.60 10.03
C LYS A 191 26.54 -29.14 8.91
N TYR A 192 26.71 -28.38 7.82
CA TYR A 192 27.45 -28.83 6.65
C TYR A 192 28.66 -27.92 6.35
N PRO A 193 29.78 -28.48 5.89
CA PRO A 193 30.93 -27.68 5.50
C PRO A 193 30.60 -26.79 4.28
N LEU A 194 31.14 -25.58 4.27
CA LEU A 194 31.02 -24.67 3.14
C LEU A 194 31.88 -25.16 1.98
N ILE A 195 31.28 -25.23 0.79
CA ILE A 195 31.95 -25.65 -0.44
C ILE A 195 31.97 -24.51 -1.47
N PRO A 196 33.03 -24.37 -2.28
CA PRO A 196 33.05 -23.38 -3.36
C PRO A 196 31.92 -23.63 -4.38
N ILE A 197 31.12 -22.60 -4.66
CA ILE A 197 29.98 -22.73 -5.60
C ILE A 197 30.41 -23.01 -7.05
N GLY A 198 31.65 -22.67 -7.42
CA GLY A 198 32.14 -22.77 -8.80
C GLY A 198 32.09 -24.17 -9.42
N SER A 199 32.12 -25.24 -8.61
CA SER A 199 31.97 -26.62 -9.11
C SER A 199 30.53 -27.02 -9.41
N TYR A 200 29.56 -26.18 -9.05
CA TYR A 200 28.12 -26.44 -9.20
C TYR A 200 27.44 -25.50 -10.19
N ILE A 201 28.19 -24.62 -10.84
CA ILE A 201 27.64 -23.68 -11.81
C ILE A 201 28.47 -23.63 -13.07
N GLU A 202 27.79 -23.44 -14.20
CA GLU A 202 28.41 -23.30 -15.51
C GLU A 202 28.04 -21.93 -16.11
N PRO A 203 29.02 -21.07 -16.47
CA PRO A 203 28.74 -19.80 -17.12
C PRO A 203 28.12 -20.01 -18.50
N CYS A 204 27.14 -19.19 -18.84
CA CYS A 204 26.44 -19.21 -20.13
C CYS A 204 26.73 -17.89 -20.87
N ASP A 205 27.31 -17.96 -22.07
CA ASP A 205 27.61 -16.77 -22.91
C ASP A 205 27.01 -16.85 -24.32
N GLU A 206 25.91 -17.59 -24.48
CA GLU A 206 25.19 -17.65 -25.76
C GLU A 206 24.56 -16.30 -26.07
N ARG A 207 24.67 -15.83 -27.31
CA ARG A 207 24.27 -14.48 -27.71
C ARG A 207 23.18 -14.49 -28.78
N ASN A 208 22.50 -13.37 -28.94
CA ASN A 208 21.50 -13.16 -29.99
C ASN A 208 22.15 -12.91 -31.37
N SER A 209 23.16 -13.70 -31.74
CA SER A 209 23.95 -13.51 -32.97
C SER A 209 23.10 -13.58 -34.25
N ASN A 210 22.06 -14.40 -34.23
CA ASN A 210 21.15 -14.61 -35.37
C ASN A 210 19.92 -13.69 -35.33
N LEU A 211 19.84 -12.75 -34.37
CA LEU A 211 18.73 -11.82 -34.19
C LEU A 211 17.35 -12.51 -34.09
N MET A 212 17.31 -13.69 -33.44
CA MET A 212 16.08 -14.45 -33.22
C MET A 212 15.12 -13.77 -32.24
N TYR A 213 15.65 -12.91 -31.37
CA TYR A 213 14.90 -12.19 -30.34
C TYR A 213 14.96 -10.68 -30.55
N SER A 214 13.87 -9.98 -30.20
CA SER A 214 13.70 -8.54 -30.40
C SER A 214 13.89 -7.75 -29.10
N VAL A 215 13.74 -6.42 -29.18
CA VAL A 215 13.74 -5.53 -28.01
C VAL A 215 12.74 -5.99 -26.94
N ASP A 216 11.62 -6.59 -27.34
CA ASP A 216 10.57 -7.06 -26.43
C ASP A 216 11.02 -8.19 -25.51
N ASN A 217 12.12 -8.88 -25.85
CA ASN A 217 12.72 -9.92 -25.02
C ASN A 217 13.80 -9.39 -24.07
N VAL A 218 14.19 -8.11 -24.19
CA VAL A 218 15.24 -7.53 -23.34
C VAL A 218 14.70 -7.30 -21.93
N ARG A 219 15.44 -7.79 -20.94
CA ARG A 219 15.12 -7.67 -19.52
C ARG A 219 16.30 -7.15 -18.72
N GLY A 220 15.99 -6.39 -17.69
CA GLY A 220 16.89 -6.11 -16.58
C GLY A 220 16.65 -7.07 -15.42
N ILE A 221 17.46 -6.93 -14.37
CA ILE A 221 17.23 -7.61 -13.09
C ILE A 221 17.29 -6.59 -11.95
N SER A 222 16.61 -6.88 -10.84
CA SER A 222 16.47 -5.94 -9.72
C SER A 222 17.10 -6.46 -8.42
N ILE A 223 17.29 -5.55 -7.47
CA ILE A 223 17.74 -5.87 -6.09
C ILE A 223 16.73 -6.74 -5.32
N ASN A 224 15.48 -6.81 -5.80
CA ASN A 224 14.41 -7.65 -5.25
C ASN A 224 14.44 -9.07 -5.81
N LYS A 225 15.54 -9.45 -6.48
CA LYS A 225 15.78 -10.78 -7.04
C LYS A 225 14.84 -11.20 -8.17
N SER A 226 14.30 -10.22 -8.89
CA SER A 226 13.33 -10.43 -9.95
C SER A 226 13.84 -9.94 -11.30
N ILE A 227 13.31 -10.54 -12.35
CA ILE A 227 13.40 -10.03 -13.73
C ILE A 227 12.49 -8.82 -13.85
N ILE A 228 12.95 -7.78 -14.56
CA ILE A 228 12.18 -6.57 -14.84
C ILE A 228 12.26 -6.22 -16.32
N ASP A 229 11.26 -5.51 -16.82
CA ASP A 229 11.36 -4.90 -18.15
C ASP A 229 12.54 -3.93 -18.21
N THR A 230 13.17 -3.85 -19.39
CA THR A 230 14.28 -2.93 -19.58
C THR A 230 13.83 -1.48 -19.42
N LYS A 231 14.60 -0.70 -18.65
CA LYS A 231 14.41 0.75 -18.51
C LYS A 231 15.37 1.55 -19.41
N ALA A 232 16.27 0.87 -20.11
CA ALA A 232 17.23 1.51 -20.99
C ALA A 232 16.54 1.97 -22.29
N ASP A 233 16.99 3.10 -22.83
CA ASP A 233 16.63 3.47 -24.20
C ASP A 233 17.34 2.53 -25.17
N MET A 234 16.53 1.79 -25.95
CA MET A 234 17.01 0.79 -26.90
C MET A 234 17.08 1.33 -28.33
N ASN A 235 16.78 2.61 -28.55
CA ASN A 235 16.85 3.23 -29.87
C ASN A 235 18.28 3.18 -30.44
N GLY A 236 18.44 2.52 -31.59
CA GLY A 236 19.74 2.35 -32.26
C GLY A 236 20.71 1.39 -31.56
N VAL A 237 20.29 0.71 -30.48
CA VAL A 237 21.13 -0.25 -29.76
C VAL A 237 21.14 -1.59 -30.50
N SER A 238 22.34 -2.09 -30.83
CA SER A 238 22.48 -3.43 -31.39
C SER A 238 22.13 -4.50 -30.35
N LEU A 239 21.28 -5.45 -30.73
CA LEU A 239 20.88 -6.58 -29.89
C LEU A 239 21.77 -7.82 -30.08
N THR A 240 22.57 -7.87 -31.14
CA THR A 240 23.50 -8.98 -31.42
C THR A 240 24.41 -9.34 -30.22
N PRO A 241 24.97 -8.39 -29.44
CA PRO A 241 25.85 -8.71 -28.31
C PRO A 241 25.11 -9.15 -27.04
N TYR A 242 23.77 -9.04 -26.99
CA TYR A 242 23.01 -9.42 -25.80
C TYR A 242 23.05 -10.92 -25.57
N LYS A 243 23.15 -11.32 -24.30
CA LYS A 243 23.19 -12.72 -23.90
C LYS A 243 21.79 -13.29 -23.80
N LEU A 244 21.62 -14.53 -24.22
CA LEU A 244 20.40 -15.28 -24.00
C LEU A 244 20.33 -15.71 -22.53
N PHE A 245 19.20 -15.39 -21.92
CA PHE A 245 18.85 -15.75 -20.56
C PHE A 245 17.68 -16.74 -20.61
N LYS A 246 18.00 -18.02 -20.73
CA LYS A 246 17.05 -19.12 -20.93
C LYS A 246 16.37 -19.52 -19.61
N SER A 247 15.30 -20.29 -19.73
CA SER A 247 14.58 -20.89 -18.58
C SER A 247 15.55 -21.64 -17.66
N ASN A 248 15.32 -21.52 -16.35
CA ASN A 248 16.11 -22.08 -15.24
C ASN A 248 17.57 -21.62 -15.15
N GLN A 249 17.96 -20.59 -15.90
CA GLN A 249 19.25 -19.93 -15.71
C GLN A 249 19.16 -18.86 -14.63
N PHE A 250 20.31 -18.54 -14.06
CA PHE A 250 20.49 -17.40 -13.16
C PHE A 250 21.32 -16.33 -13.85
N CYS A 251 21.07 -15.08 -13.48
CA CYS A 251 21.78 -13.95 -14.00
C CYS A 251 22.08 -12.95 -12.89
N PHE A 252 23.31 -12.43 -12.82
CA PHE A 252 23.68 -11.37 -11.89
C PHE A 252 24.46 -10.24 -12.57
N VAL A 253 24.41 -9.04 -11.97
CA VAL A 253 25.19 -7.88 -12.41
C VAL A 253 26.46 -7.78 -11.56
N THR A 254 27.61 -7.60 -12.20
CA THR A 254 28.92 -7.47 -11.54
C THR A 254 29.13 -6.11 -10.88
N VAL A 255 28.42 -5.07 -11.36
CA VAL A 255 28.45 -3.72 -10.80
C VAL A 255 27.52 -3.66 -9.57
N THR A 256 28.11 -3.66 -8.38
CA THR A 256 27.40 -3.67 -7.08
C THR A 256 27.48 -2.34 -6.32
N SER A 257 28.25 -1.36 -6.83
CA SER A 257 28.40 -0.07 -6.17
C SER A 257 27.06 0.66 -6.11
N ARG A 258 26.52 0.78 -4.88
CA ARG A 258 25.29 1.52 -4.51
C ARG A 258 23.94 0.81 -4.70
N ASN A 259 23.90 -0.52 -4.88
CA ASN A 259 22.65 -1.28 -5.01
C ASN A 259 22.02 -1.67 -3.64
N GLY A 260 21.98 -0.74 -2.68
CA GLY A 260 21.30 -0.93 -1.39
C GLY A 260 21.77 -2.15 -0.58
N GLU A 261 23.07 -2.45 -0.63
CA GLU A 261 23.72 -3.59 0.08
C GLU A 261 23.24 -4.98 -0.36
N LYS A 262 22.55 -5.08 -1.51
CA LYS A 262 22.00 -6.34 -2.03
C LYS A 262 22.67 -6.71 -3.36
N ILE A 263 23.08 -7.97 -3.49
CA ILE A 263 23.47 -8.53 -4.81
C ILE A 263 22.29 -8.46 -5.78
N THR A 264 22.50 -7.99 -7.01
CA THR A 264 21.44 -7.99 -8.03
C THR A 264 21.56 -9.29 -8.82
N ILE A 265 20.67 -10.24 -8.53
CA ILE A 265 20.65 -11.59 -9.12
C ILE A 265 19.20 -12.04 -9.30
N ALA A 266 18.85 -12.68 -10.40
CA ALA A 266 17.52 -13.27 -10.61
C ALA A 266 17.64 -14.63 -11.30
N ILE A 267 16.61 -15.46 -11.13
CA ILE A 267 16.41 -16.69 -11.90
C ILE A 267 15.37 -16.42 -13.00
N ASN A 268 15.53 -17.00 -14.17
CA ASN A 268 14.46 -17.10 -15.15
C ASN A 268 13.60 -18.33 -14.84
N ASP A 269 12.60 -18.15 -14.00
CA ASP A 269 11.60 -19.16 -13.65
C ASP A 269 10.48 -19.32 -14.71
N SER A 270 10.54 -18.53 -15.78
CA SER A 270 9.59 -18.61 -16.89
C SER A 270 10.00 -19.66 -17.92
N LYS A 271 9.06 -20.02 -18.81
CA LYS A 271 9.34 -20.88 -19.98
C LYS A 271 9.97 -20.13 -21.15
N SER A 272 10.04 -18.80 -21.08
CA SER A 272 10.50 -17.93 -22.16
C SER A 272 12.02 -17.72 -22.09
N THR A 273 12.64 -17.48 -23.24
CA THR A 273 14.01 -16.97 -23.30
C THR A 273 13.98 -15.45 -23.32
N TYR A 274 14.74 -14.83 -22.43
CA TYR A 274 14.96 -13.38 -22.41
C TYR A 274 16.35 -13.03 -22.91
N MET A 275 16.60 -11.75 -23.08
CA MET A 275 17.91 -11.20 -23.37
C MET A 275 18.35 -10.27 -22.26
N VAL A 276 19.61 -10.38 -21.86
CA VAL A 276 20.24 -9.49 -20.89
C VAL A 276 21.49 -8.86 -21.48
N SER A 277 21.89 -7.70 -20.97
CA SER A 277 23.08 -6.98 -21.42
C SER A 277 24.33 -7.88 -21.40
N SER A 278 25.26 -7.64 -22.32
CA SER A 278 26.55 -8.34 -22.35
C SER A 278 27.38 -8.15 -21.07
N SER A 279 27.10 -7.12 -20.28
CA SER A 279 27.75 -6.88 -18.99
C SER A 279 27.29 -7.81 -17.87
N TYR A 280 26.19 -8.56 -18.08
CA TYR A 280 25.66 -9.46 -17.06
C TYR A 280 26.38 -10.82 -17.12
N CYS A 281 26.41 -11.49 -15.98
CA CYS A 281 26.90 -12.86 -15.87
C CYS A 281 25.72 -13.81 -15.77
N VAL A 282 25.52 -14.63 -16.80
CA VAL A 282 24.51 -15.69 -16.84
C VAL A 282 25.18 -17.02 -16.52
N PHE A 283 24.51 -17.86 -15.74
CA PHE A 283 24.99 -19.20 -15.40
C PHE A 283 23.81 -20.15 -15.20
N LYS A 284 24.07 -21.45 -15.26
CA LYS A 284 23.13 -22.52 -14.88
C LYS A 284 23.75 -23.34 -13.74
N VAL A 285 22.90 -24.02 -12.98
CA VAL A 285 23.28 -25.02 -11.97
C VAL A 285 23.26 -26.40 -12.62
#